data_AF-A0A352SV76-F1
#
_entry.id   AF-A0A352SV76-F1
#
_cell.length_a   1.000
_cell.length_b   1.000
_cell.length_c   1.000
_cell.angle_alpha   90.00
_cell.angle_beta   90.00
_cell.angle_gamma   90.00
#
_symmetry.space_group_name_H-M   'P 1'
#
loop_
_entity.id
_entity.type
_entity.pdbx_description
1 polymer ?
#
loop_
_entity_poly.entity_id
_entity_poly.type
_entity_poly.pdbx_seq_one_letter_code
_entity_poly.pdbx_strand_id
1 'polypeptide(L)'
;MNELKTYFNKFNRDMIFAAIAGILIMFIIRRKLEVPIYRFLLIFGPVVPDIFIPDHYPDAVCLVIGTAGGLCAYMIWDKKGISTVQRLLGAAIAGVALIGIAFFVQTTYISQQLKKPMEELNNDSIYLPTEIDISTEERLMVGDANQGTGKSRSLKLEEGSAELEAIYYGIQGLSNAVSYDSPFDNDYTISVIYKNNKTYKSRWLRTDEEYAYESLIGKGGSIGRIKYDAEALCSRVHGAMRTFRDFGNYKKEDFSAVWFNEMFSGGDANYTDIVDTELLLAEMMAPQNYSPDNEEKEYYGKFFTGGTITPEDGDLIAISYSSKTEQYEYKDVMLYDRSAKLLIFKDKDNSMRFVKQDLDSLFK
;
A
#
# COMPACT_ATOMS: atom_id res chain seq x y z
N MET A 1 -11.38 -18.47 63.56
CA MET A 1 -10.77 -19.12 62.38
C MET A 1 -11.69 -19.06 61.15
N ASN A 2 -12.99 -19.34 61.26
CA ASN A 2 -13.95 -19.20 60.15
C ASN A 2 -14.12 -17.76 59.65
N GLU A 3 -14.26 -16.77 60.55
CA GLU A 3 -14.40 -15.35 60.14
C GLU A 3 -13.18 -14.81 59.40
N LEU A 4 -11.97 -15.22 59.81
CA LEU A 4 -10.72 -14.86 59.14
C LEU A 4 -10.69 -15.44 57.70
N LYS A 5 -11.10 -16.70 57.55
CA LYS A 5 -11.17 -17.40 56.25
C LYS A 5 -12.20 -16.74 55.33
N THR A 6 -13.36 -16.34 55.86
CA THR A 6 -14.40 -15.62 55.13
C THR A 6 -13.94 -14.22 54.71
N TYR A 7 -13.21 -13.52 55.58
CA TYR A 7 -12.62 -12.21 55.28
C TYR A 7 -11.57 -12.30 54.18
N PHE A 8 -10.64 -13.25 54.25
CA PHE A 8 -9.65 -13.49 53.18
C PHE A 8 -10.29 -13.90 51.85
N ASN A 9 -11.34 -14.73 51.87
CA ASN A 9 -12.06 -15.12 50.65
C ASN A 9 -12.83 -13.96 50.02
N LYS A 10 -13.46 -13.10 50.83
CA LYS A 10 -14.15 -11.90 50.34
C LYS A 10 -13.17 -10.86 49.80
N PHE A 11 -12.07 -10.63 50.52
CA PHE A 11 -10.99 -9.73 50.13
C PHE A 11 -10.34 -10.13 48.80
N ASN A 12 -10.02 -11.42 48.62
CA ASN A 12 -9.51 -11.93 47.34
C ASN A 12 -10.52 -11.75 46.21
N ARG A 13 -11.82 -11.92 46.48
CA ARG A 13 -12.88 -11.75 45.48
C ARG A 13 -13.02 -10.30 45.02
N ASP A 14 -12.99 -9.35 45.96
CA ASP A 14 -13.14 -7.91 45.63
C ASP A 14 -11.92 -7.39 44.85
N MET A 15 -10.70 -7.84 45.19
CA MET A 15 -9.50 -7.54 44.40
C MET A 15 -9.57 -8.11 42.97
N ILE A 16 -10.04 -9.34 42.81
CA ILE A 16 -10.22 -9.97 41.49
C ILE A 16 -11.22 -9.16 40.65
N PHE A 17 -12.37 -8.78 41.22
CA PHE A 17 -13.35 -7.98 40.50
C PHE A 17 -12.82 -6.58 40.15
N ALA A 18 -12.07 -5.95 41.05
CA ALA A 18 -11.45 -4.66 40.77
C ALA A 18 -10.45 -4.74 39.60
N ALA A 19 -9.61 -5.78 39.58
CA ALA A 19 -8.71 -6.06 38.47
C ALA A 19 -9.47 -6.27 37.15
N ILE A 20 -10.50 -7.12 37.15
CA ILE A 20 -11.35 -7.37 35.97
C ILE A 20 -12.03 -6.09 35.49
N ALA A 21 -12.59 -5.29 36.41
CA ALA A 21 -13.23 -4.03 36.06
C ALA A 21 -12.23 -3.05 35.42
N GLY A 22 -11.03 -2.92 35.97
CA GLY A 22 -9.97 -2.09 35.39
C GLY A 22 -9.53 -2.57 34.00
N ILE A 23 -9.40 -3.89 33.80
CA ILE A 23 -9.13 -4.50 32.49
C ILE A 23 -10.25 -4.13 31.51
N LEU A 24 -11.52 -4.36 31.87
CA LEU A 24 -12.67 -4.08 31.00
C LEU A 24 -12.74 -2.61 30.60
N ILE A 25 -12.51 -1.69 31.54
CA ILE A 25 -12.47 -0.24 31.25
C ILE A 25 -11.39 0.07 30.21
N MET A 26 -10.17 -0.48 30.37
CA MET A 26 -9.10 -0.29 29.41
C MET A 26 -9.43 -0.88 28.04
N PHE A 27 -10.08 -2.05 27.98
CA PHE A 27 -10.53 -2.65 26.73
C PHE A 27 -11.62 -1.83 26.04
N ILE A 28 -12.54 -1.19 26.78
CA ILE A 28 -13.55 -0.27 26.22
C ILE A 28 -12.88 0.91 25.50
N ILE A 29 -11.81 1.47 26.08
CA ILE A 29 -11.07 2.59 25.48
C ILE A 29 -9.90 2.16 24.60
N ARG A 30 -9.67 0.85 24.40
CA ARG A 30 -8.50 0.28 23.71
C ARG A 30 -8.29 0.87 22.32
N ARG A 31 -9.35 1.07 21.54
CA ARG A 31 -9.25 1.68 20.20
C ARG A 31 -8.65 3.09 20.22
N LYS A 32 -8.92 3.86 21.28
CA LYS A 32 -8.35 5.21 21.45
C LYS A 32 -6.90 5.19 21.93
N LEU A 33 -6.48 4.10 22.58
CA LEU A 33 -5.14 3.94 23.13
C LEU A 33 -4.17 3.20 22.20
N GLU A 34 -4.68 2.49 21.21
CA GLU A 34 -3.88 1.68 20.28
C GLU A 34 -2.77 2.48 19.60
N VAL A 35 -3.10 3.61 18.97
CA VAL A 35 -2.12 4.47 18.29
C VAL A 35 -1.08 5.02 19.28
N PRO A 36 -1.46 5.63 20.44
CA PRO A 36 -0.51 6.04 21.46
C PRO A 36 0.40 4.92 21.98
N ILE A 37 -0.14 3.71 22.21
CA ILE A 37 0.64 2.57 22.70
C ILE A 37 1.65 2.13 21.65
N TYR A 38 1.25 2.00 20.37
CA TYR A 38 2.19 1.65 19.31
C TYR A 38 3.28 2.69 19.12
N ARG A 39 2.91 3.99 19.12
CA ARG A 39 3.88 5.08 19.07
C ARG A 39 4.89 4.96 20.21
N PHE A 40 4.43 4.67 21.43
CA PHE A 40 5.32 4.47 22.59
C PHE A 40 6.24 3.25 22.43
N LEU A 41 5.71 2.11 21.98
CA LEU A 41 6.49 0.88 21.81
C LEU A 41 7.55 1.01 20.69
N LEU A 42 7.23 1.74 19.62
CA LEU A 42 8.13 1.98 18.49
C LEU A 42 9.30 2.92 18.84
N ILE A 43 9.23 3.71 19.92
CA ILE A 43 10.36 4.56 20.35
C ILE A 43 11.64 3.74 20.56
N PHE A 44 11.49 2.51 21.02
CA PHE A 44 12.61 1.69 21.46
C PHE A 44 13.05 0.64 20.44
N GLY A 45 12.41 0.55 19.27
CA GLY A 45 12.69 -0.51 18.30
C GLY A 45 12.76 -0.07 16.86
N PRO A 46 13.26 -0.96 15.98
CA PRO A 46 13.27 -0.69 14.56
C PRO A 46 11.85 -0.54 14.06
N VAL A 47 11.67 0.37 13.13
CA VAL A 47 10.39 0.52 12.45
C VAL A 47 10.24 -0.64 11.47
N VAL A 48 9.09 -1.30 11.54
CA VAL A 48 8.75 -2.47 10.74
C VAL A 48 7.42 -2.18 10.05
N PRO A 49 7.20 -2.68 8.82
CA PRO A 49 5.91 -2.54 8.16
C PRO A 49 4.79 -3.04 9.06
N ASP A 50 3.72 -2.28 9.11
CA ASP A 50 2.56 -2.51 9.96
C ASP A 50 1.96 -3.91 9.83
N ILE A 51 1.98 -4.47 8.63
CA ILE A 51 1.56 -5.84 8.31
C ILE A 51 2.32 -6.94 9.06
N PHE A 52 3.44 -6.62 9.71
CA PHE A 52 4.16 -7.57 10.55
C PHE A 52 4.13 -7.18 12.03
N ILE A 53 3.53 -6.04 12.38
CA ILE A 53 3.39 -5.59 13.77
C ILE A 53 2.26 -6.39 14.43
N PRO A 54 2.52 -7.14 15.53
CA PRO A 54 1.49 -7.96 16.12
C PRO A 54 0.45 -7.16 16.91
N ASP A 55 -0.83 -7.46 16.65
CA ASP A 55 -1.98 -6.78 17.24
C ASP A 55 -2.18 -6.96 18.76
N HIS A 56 -1.51 -7.94 19.36
CA HIS A 56 -1.70 -8.31 20.75
C HIS A 56 -0.93 -7.41 21.73
N TYR A 57 0.01 -6.59 21.25
CA TYR A 57 0.81 -5.70 22.10
C TYR A 57 -0.02 -4.59 22.76
N PRO A 58 -0.88 -3.85 22.04
CA PRO A 58 -1.82 -2.93 22.67
C PRO A 58 -2.72 -3.60 23.72
N ASP A 59 -3.16 -4.83 23.44
CA ASP A 59 -4.04 -5.59 24.35
C ASP A 59 -3.28 -5.98 25.63
N ALA A 60 -2.02 -6.41 25.51
CA ALA A 60 -1.16 -6.72 26.65
C ALA A 60 -0.88 -5.49 27.52
N VAL A 61 -0.59 -4.33 26.90
CA VAL A 61 -0.39 -3.07 27.63
C VAL A 61 -1.68 -2.65 28.34
N CYS A 62 -2.83 -2.71 27.67
CA CYS A 62 -4.14 -2.43 28.26
C CYS A 62 -4.45 -3.37 29.43
N LEU A 63 -4.09 -4.66 29.34
CA LEU A 63 -4.27 -5.63 30.42
C LEU A 63 -3.44 -5.27 31.64
N VAL A 64 -2.15 -4.96 31.48
CA VAL A 64 -1.25 -4.58 32.58
C VAL A 64 -1.72 -3.29 33.26
N ILE A 65 -1.98 -2.24 32.47
CA ILE A 65 -2.41 -0.95 32.98
C ILE A 65 -3.81 -1.05 33.61
N GLY A 66 -4.72 -1.79 32.99
CA GLY A 66 -6.09 -1.98 33.50
C GLY A 66 -6.10 -2.74 34.82
N THR A 67 -5.32 -3.81 34.92
CA THR A 67 -5.14 -4.56 36.17
C THR A 67 -4.60 -3.66 37.28
N ALA A 68 -3.53 -2.91 36.99
CA ALA A 68 -2.92 -2.01 37.95
C ALA A 68 -3.87 -0.88 38.37
N GLY A 69 -4.57 -0.26 37.42
CA GLY A 69 -5.53 0.81 37.68
C GLY A 69 -6.70 0.34 38.56
N GLY A 70 -7.28 -0.83 38.25
CA GLY A 70 -8.35 -1.42 39.05
C GLY A 70 -7.92 -1.75 40.48
N LEU A 71 -6.74 -2.37 40.64
CA LEU A 71 -6.19 -2.69 41.96
C LEU A 71 -5.81 -1.43 42.76
N CYS A 72 -5.23 -0.42 42.11
CA CYS A 72 -4.93 0.85 42.76
C CYS A 72 -6.20 1.55 43.28
N ALA A 73 -7.27 1.59 42.47
CA ALA A 73 -8.55 2.16 42.88
C ALA A 73 -9.14 1.44 44.10
N TYR A 74 -9.11 0.10 44.09
CA TYR A 74 -9.54 -0.71 45.24
C TYR A 74 -8.69 -0.44 46.48
N MET A 75 -7.36 -0.40 46.35
CA MET A 75 -6.46 -0.14 47.48
C MET A 75 -6.64 1.25 48.08
N ILE A 76 -6.92 2.26 47.26
CA ILE A 76 -7.25 3.61 47.74
C ILE A 76 -8.60 3.60 48.49
N TRP A 77 -9.60 2.90 47.94
CA TRP A 77 -10.91 2.77 48.57
C TRP A 77 -10.85 2.05 49.93
N ASP A 78 -10.04 0.98 50.03
CA ASP A 78 -9.79 0.23 51.27
C ASP A 78 -8.76 0.91 52.20
N LYS A 79 -8.41 2.19 51.94
CA LYS A 79 -7.49 3.02 52.73
C LYS A 79 -6.12 2.36 52.99
N LYS A 80 -5.62 1.57 52.04
CA LYS A 80 -4.28 0.96 52.11
C LYS A 80 -3.21 2.06 52.04
N GLY A 81 -2.07 1.80 52.68
CA GLY A 81 -0.94 2.73 52.69
C GLY A 81 -0.36 2.99 51.30
N ILE A 82 0.09 4.23 51.07
CA ILE A 82 0.62 4.73 49.79
C ILE A 82 1.77 3.87 49.22
N SER A 83 2.55 3.23 50.09
CA SER A 83 3.61 2.29 49.71
C SER A 83 3.11 1.10 48.88
N THR A 84 1.90 0.60 49.16
CA THR A 84 1.31 -0.53 48.42
C THR A 84 0.93 -0.10 47.00
N VAL A 85 0.36 1.09 46.86
CA VAL A 85 0.02 1.69 45.55
C VAL A 85 1.29 1.94 44.73
N GLN A 86 2.35 2.47 45.35
CA GLN A 86 3.64 2.66 44.69
C GLN A 86 4.26 1.35 44.18
N ARG A 87 4.15 0.26 44.96
CA ARG A 87 4.62 -1.07 44.53
C ARG A 87 3.83 -1.60 43.33
N LEU A 88 2.50 -1.43 43.31
CA LEU A 88 1.68 -1.80 42.17
C LEU A 88 2.04 -1.02 40.91
N LEU A 89 2.23 0.30 41.04
CA LEU A 89 2.66 1.14 39.92
C LEU A 89 4.05 0.73 39.41
N GLY A 90 4.99 0.45 40.32
CA GLY A 90 6.31 -0.08 39.95
C GLY A 90 6.23 -1.42 39.21
N ALA A 91 5.36 -2.33 39.67
CA ALA A 91 5.12 -3.60 38.99
C ALA A 91 4.48 -3.42 37.60
N ALA A 92 3.56 -2.46 37.45
CA ALA A 92 2.95 -2.13 36.16
C ALA A 92 3.98 -1.56 35.18
N ILE A 93 4.86 -0.65 35.64
CA ILE A 93 5.96 -0.11 34.84
C ILE A 93 6.89 -1.24 34.38
N ALA A 94 7.28 -2.14 35.29
CA ALA A 94 8.10 -3.30 34.94
C ALA A 94 7.40 -4.22 33.93
N GLY A 95 6.09 -4.44 34.08
CA GLY A 95 5.28 -5.20 33.13
C GLY A 95 5.26 -4.58 31.73
N VAL A 96 5.01 -3.27 31.64
CA VAL A 96 5.05 -2.53 30.36
C VAL A 96 6.46 -2.54 29.75
N ALA A 97 7.50 -2.43 30.57
CA ALA A 97 8.89 -2.53 30.12
C ALA A 97 9.21 -3.91 29.52
N LEU A 98 8.76 -5.00 30.16
CA LEU A 98 8.91 -6.36 29.62
C LEU A 98 8.16 -6.53 28.29
N ILE A 99 6.97 -5.96 28.17
CA ILE A 99 6.22 -5.94 26.90
C ILE A 99 7.02 -5.18 25.83
N GLY A 100 7.62 -4.03 26.18
CA GLY A 100 8.49 -3.26 25.30
C GLY A 100 9.73 -4.03 24.84
N ILE A 101 10.38 -4.78 25.73
CA ILE A 101 11.52 -5.65 25.38
C ILE A 101 11.06 -6.77 24.42
N ALA A 102 9.94 -7.42 24.71
CA ALA A 102 9.40 -8.45 23.83
C ALA A 102 9.05 -7.88 22.45
N PHE A 103 8.43 -6.70 22.41
CA PHE A 103 8.15 -5.95 21.17
C PHE A 103 9.42 -5.67 20.40
N PHE A 104 10.45 -5.12 21.06
CA PHE A 104 11.75 -4.83 20.46
C PHE A 104 12.41 -6.07 19.86
N VAL A 105 12.45 -7.18 20.59
CA VAL A 105 13.05 -8.43 20.10
C VAL A 105 12.29 -8.95 18.89
N GLN A 106 10.96 -8.92 18.93
CA GLN A 106 10.14 -9.40 17.82
C GLN A 106 10.27 -8.51 16.58
N THR A 107 10.20 -7.18 16.72
CA THR A 107 10.37 -6.26 15.58
C THR A 107 11.78 -6.29 15.02
N THR A 108 12.80 -6.48 15.87
CA THR A 108 14.19 -6.69 15.42
C THR A 108 14.32 -7.97 14.59
N TYR A 109 13.75 -9.08 15.07
CA TYR A 109 13.73 -10.33 14.32
C TYR A 109 13.05 -10.15 12.95
N ILE A 110 11.87 -9.53 12.92
CA ILE A 110 11.14 -9.28 11.67
C ILE A 110 11.95 -8.40 10.72
N SER A 111 12.52 -7.30 11.23
CA SER A 111 13.36 -6.39 10.43
C SER A 111 14.54 -7.13 9.80
N GLN A 112 15.18 -8.04 10.55
CA GLN A 112 16.25 -8.88 10.02
C GLN A 112 15.75 -9.85 8.95
N GLN A 113 14.60 -10.51 9.14
CA GLN A 113 14.06 -11.41 8.10
C GLN A 113 13.71 -10.64 6.82
N LEU A 114 13.11 -9.46 6.94
CA LEU A 114 12.76 -8.62 5.79
C LEU A 114 13.96 -8.08 5.04
N LYS A 115 15.15 -8.02 5.66
CA LYS A 115 16.40 -7.54 5.05
C LYS A 115 17.27 -8.66 4.48
N LYS A 116 16.88 -9.92 4.64
CA LYS A 116 17.65 -11.05 4.10
C LYS A 116 17.55 -11.07 2.58
N PRO A 117 18.64 -11.38 1.87
CA PRO A 117 18.56 -11.66 0.45
C PRO A 117 17.49 -12.71 0.14
N MET A 118 16.80 -12.56 -1.00
CA MET A 118 15.71 -13.46 -1.37
C MET A 118 16.18 -14.91 -1.47
N GLU A 119 17.41 -15.13 -1.93
CA GLU A 119 18.05 -16.45 -2.02
C GLU A 119 18.23 -17.14 -0.66
N GLU A 120 18.29 -16.37 0.44
CA GLU A 120 18.41 -16.91 1.80
C GLU A 120 17.06 -17.19 2.47
N LEU A 121 15.95 -16.79 1.83
CA LEU A 121 14.60 -17.06 2.34
C LEU A 121 14.16 -18.45 1.87
N ASN A 122 13.69 -19.26 2.83
CA ASN A 122 13.04 -20.52 2.49
C ASN A 122 11.75 -20.25 1.67
N ASN A 123 11.42 -21.14 0.74
CA ASN A 123 10.18 -21.11 -0.05
C ASN A 123 8.90 -21.07 0.82
N ASP A 124 8.96 -21.61 2.04
CA ASP A 124 7.86 -21.58 3.00
C ASP A 124 7.84 -20.29 3.85
N SER A 125 8.77 -19.37 3.64
CA SER A 125 8.86 -18.12 4.40
C SER A 125 7.66 -17.22 4.14
N ILE A 126 7.12 -16.64 5.21
CA ILE A 126 6.08 -15.60 5.14
C ILE A 126 6.63 -14.24 4.68
N TYR A 127 7.96 -14.12 4.58
CA TYR A 127 8.65 -12.90 4.16
C TYR A 127 9.11 -12.95 2.71
N LEU A 128 8.91 -14.07 2.00
CA LEU A 128 9.29 -14.24 0.60
C LEU A 128 8.30 -13.47 -0.31
N PRO A 129 8.75 -12.44 -1.06
CA PRO A 129 7.91 -11.77 -2.02
C PRO A 129 7.65 -12.66 -3.22
N THR A 130 6.41 -12.69 -3.70
CA THR A 130 6.00 -13.45 -4.88
C THR A 130 5.58 -12.56 -6.03
N GLU A 131 5.23 -11.32 -5.74
CA GLU A 131 4.70 -10.39 -6.71
C GLU A 131 4.96 -8.97 -6.24
N ILE A 132 5.30 -8.09 -7.17
CA ILE A 132 5.36 -6.65 -6.94
C ILE A 132 4.45 -5.97 -7.96
N ASP A 133 3.45 -5.26 -7.47
CA ASP A 133 2.62 -4.36 -8.28
C ASP A 133 3.11 -2.92 -8.10
N ILE A 134 3.34 -2.23 -9.22
CA ILE A 134 3.68 -0.82 -9.26
C ILE A 134 2.57 -0.13 -10.04
N SER A 135 1.89 0.83 -9.42
CA SER A 135 0.78 1.56 -10.04
C SER A 135 0.98 3.06 -9.90
N THR A 136 0.44 3.84 -10.83
CA THR A 136 0.38 5.31 -10.75
C THR A 136 -1.06 5.78 -10.69
N GLU A 137 -1.24 7.05 -10.36
CA GLU A 137 -2.54 7.73 -10.43
C GLU A 137 -2.96 8.05 -11.87
N GLU A 138 -2.02 7.98 -12.84
CA GLU A 138 -2.35 8.10 -14.27
C GLU A 138 -3.34 7.01 -14.68
N ARG A 139 -4.51 7.44 -15.16
CA ARG A 139 -5.61 6.57 -15.56
C ARG A 139 -6.47 7.25 -16.61
N LEU A 140 -7.00 6.46 -17.53
CA LEU A 140 -8.10 6.89 -18.39
C LEU A 140 -9.41 6.42 -17.79
N MET A 141 -10.35 7.36 -17.68
CA MET A 141 -11.69 7.13 -17.14
C MET A 141 -12.72 7.28 -18.26
N VAL A 142 -13.65 6.34 -18.36
CA VAL A 142 -14.81 6.36 -19.26
C VAL A 142 -16.06 6.22 -18.40
N GLY A 143 -17.07 7.05 -18.61
CA GLY A 143 -18.17 7.17 -17.64
C GLY A 143 -18.97 8.46 -17.71
N ASP A 144 -19.92 8.58 -16.77
CA ASP A 144 -20.41 9.89 -16.38
C ASP A 144 -19.46 10.52 -15.35
N ALA A 145 -19.55 11.84 -15.17
CA ALA A 145 -18.70 12.58 -14.24
C ALA A 145 -18.82 12.13 -12.76
N ASN A 146 -19.83 11.32 -12.42
CA ASN A 146 -20.13 10.85 -11.06
C ASN A 146 -19.75 9.37 -10.83
N GLN A 147 -19.56 8.57 -11.88
CA GLN A 147 -19.37 7.10 -11.86
C GLN A 147 -18.46 6.59 -13.00
N GLY A 148 -17.24 7.12 -13.10
CA GLY A 148 -16.26 6.63 -14.07
C GLY A 148 -15.72 5.22 -13.79
N THR A 149 -15.55 4.42 -14.85
CA THR A 149 -14.74 3.19 -14.84
C THR A 149 -13.43 3.45 -15.59
N GLY A 150 -12.29 3.07 -15.02
CA GLY A 150 -11.01 3.38 -15.66
C GLY A 150 -9.93 2.36 -15.40
N LYS A 151 -8.93 2.36 -16.28
CA LYS A 151 -7.70 1.58 -16.12
C LYS A 151 -6.55 2.52 -15.84
N SER A 152 -5.71 2.15 -14.90
CA SER A 152 -4.48 2.86 -14.58
C SER A 152 -3.28 2.17 -15.20
N ARG A 153 -2.23 2.96 -15.40
CA ARG A 153 -0.92 2.42 -15.74
C ARG A 153 -0.39 1.62 -14.55
N SER A 154 0.06 0.40 -14.82
CA SER A 154 0.63 -0.48 -13.81
C SER A 154 1.66 -1.45 -14.39
N LEU A 155 2.56 -1.90 -13.55
CA LEU A 155 3.53 -2.94 -13.82
C LEU A 155 3.41 -3.99 -12.71
N LYS A 156 3.08 -5.21 -13.10
CA LYS A 156 3.10 -6.39 -12.26
C LYS A 156 4.35 -7.18 -12.56
N LEU A 157 5.13 -7.50 -11.54
CA LEU A 157 6.33 -8.33 -11.63
C LEU A 157 6.08 -9.65 -10.91
N GLU A 158 6.38 -10.76 -11.58
CA GLU A 158 6.11 -12.11 -11.07
C GLU A 158 7.33 -12.70 -10.34
N GLU A 159 7.08 -13.73 -9.52
CA GLU A 159 8.10 -14.47 -8.75
C GLU A 159 9.25 -14.93 -9.67
N GLY A 160 10.48 -14.63 -9.29
CA GLY A 160 11.68 -15.02 -10.05
C GLY A 160 12.05 -14.06 -11.19
N SER A 161 11.32 -12.97 -11.41
CA SER A 161 11.77 -11.91 -12.32
C SER A 161 12.96 -11.13 -11.73
N ALA A 162 13.97 -10.86 -12.54
CA ALA A 162 15.16 -10.10 -12.11
C ALA A 162 14.81 -8.67 -11.65
N GLU A 163 13.73 -8.10 -12.22
CA GLU A 163 13.27 -6.78 -11.84
C GLU A 163 12.59 -6.77 -10.46
N LEU A 164 11.80 -7.80 -10.13
CA LEU A 164 11.21 -7.95 -8.80
C LEU A 164 12.32 -8.02 -7.76
N GLU A 165 13.33 -8.85 -7.99
CA GLU A 165 14.45 -9.01 -7.07
C GLU A 165 15.21 -7.68 -6.88
N ALA A 166 15.54 -6.98 -7.98
CA ALA A 166 16.23 -5.69 -7.91
C ALA A 166 15.44 -4.61 -7.15
N ILE A 167 14.14 -4.50 -7.40
CA ILE A 167 13.28 -3.53 -6.69
C ILE A 167 13.13 -3.94 -5.23
N TYR A 168 12.96 -5.23 -4.94
CA TYR A 168 12.86 -5.71 -3.58
C TYR A 168 14.13 -5.44 -2.78
N TYR A 169 15.33 -5.65 -3.34
CA TYR A 169 16.58 -5.24 -2.69
C TYR A 169 16.63 -3.74 -2.37
N GLY A 170 16.14 -2.89 -3.28
CA GLY A 170 15.99 -1.46 -3.02
C GLY A 170 15.08 -1.17 -1.82
N ILE A 171 13.95 -1.89 -1.71
CA ILE A 171 13.02 -1.80 -0.57
C ILE A 171 13.66 -2.29 0.74
N GLN A 172 14.54 -3.28 0.69
CA GLN A 172 15.29 -3.77 1.87
C GLN A 172 16.32 -2.75 2.36
N GLY A 173 16.87 -1.95 1.44
CA GLY A 173 17.80 -0.86 1.73
C GLY A 173 17.19 0.30 2.49
N LEU A 174 15.86 0.37 2.62
CA LEU A 174 15.16 1.40 3.38
C LEU A 174 15.42 1.25 4.89
N SER A 175 16.51 1.86 5.37
CA SER A 175 16.98 1.71 6.76
C SER A 175 16.88 2.98 7.60
N ASN A 176 16.87 4.16 6.99
CA ASN A 176 16.94 5.45 7.70
C ASN A 176 15.68 6.27 7.44
N ALA A 177 14.82 6.38 8.45
CA ALA A 177 13.69 7.31 8.41
C ALA A 177 14.22 8.76 8.46
N VAL A 178 13.91 9.54 7.43
CA VAL A 178 14.25 10.97 7.30
C VAL A 178 13.28 11.83 8.10
N SER A 179 12.01 11.46 8.14
CA SER A 179 10.97 12.19 8.87
C SER A 179 9.76 11.30 9.18
N TYR A 180 8.97 11.73 10.18
CA TYR A 180 7.67 11.17 10.50
C TYR A 180 6.57 12.19 10.19
N ASP A 181 5.40 11.72 9.74
CA ASP A 181 4.20 12.55 9.49
C ASP A 181 4.35 13.64 8.40
N SER A 182 5.06 13.33 7.30
CA SER A 182 5.21 14.20 6.11
C SER A 182 3.93 14.28 5.25
N PRO A 183 3.64 15.42 4.56
CA PRO A 183 2.79 15.41 3.37
C PRO A 183 3.41 14.51 2.30
N PHE A 184 2.58 14.03 1.37
CA PHE A 184 3.01 13.13 0.31
C PHE A 184 2.61 13.71 -1.04
N ASP A 185 3.58 13.77 -1.93
CA ASP A 185 3.36 13.57 -3.36
C ASP A 185 3.81 12.14 -3.68
N ASN A 186 3.21 11.51 -4.69
CA ASN A 186 3.56 10.16 -5.09
C ASN A 186 3.39 9.97 -6.60
N ASP A 187 4.47 9.60 -7.25
CA ASP A 187 4.45 9.20 -8.66
C ASP A 187 3.97 7.76 -8.81
N TYR A 188 4.41 6.88 -7.88
CA TYR A 188 4.07 5.47 -7.87
C TYR A 188 3.68 4.95 -6.49
N THR A 189 2.80 3.95 -6.48
CA THR A 189 2.50 3.08 -5.36
C THR A 189 3.04 1.69 -5.67
N ILE A 190 3.82 1.13 -4.75
CA ILE A 190 4.43 -0.20 -4.83
C ILE A 190 3.74 -1.10 -3.80
N SER A 191 3.17 -2.21 -4.24
CA SER A 191 2.60 -3.25 -3.39
C SER A 191 3.43 -4.52 -3.53
N VAL A 192 4.09 -4.93 -2.44
CA VAL A 192 4.85 -6.19 -2.37
C VAL A 192 3.96 -7.26 -1.76
N ILE A 193 3.65 -8.31 -2.51
CA ILE A 193 2.81 -9.43 -2.07
C ILE A 193 3.69 -10.60 -1.62
N TYR A 194 3.31 -11.24 -0.52
CA TYR A 194 4.10 -12.31 0.11
C TYR A 194 3.38 -13.67 0.06
N LYS A 195 4.11 -14.74 -0.30
CA LYS A 195 3.58 -16.09 -0.60
C LYS A 195 2.67 -16.68 0.48
N ASN A 196 3.10 -16.59 1.73
CA ASN A 196 2.56 -17.38 2.84
C ASN A 196 2.00 -16.54 3.99
N ASN A 197 1.90 -15.21 3.83
CA ASN A 197 1.34 -14.35 4.86
C ASN A 197 -0.20 -14.35 4.80
N LYS A 198 -0.82 -15.31 5.50
CA LYS A 198 -2.30 -15.44 5.57
C LYS A 198 -2.99 -14.28 6.28
N THR A 199 -2.25 -13.52 7.10
CA THR A 199 -2.81 -12.46 7.95
C THR A 199 -2.74 -11.11 7.25
N TYR A 200 -1.66 -10.83 6.51
CA TYR A 200 -1.47 -9.56 5.84
C TYR A 200 -0.86 -9.77 4.44
N LYS A 201 -1.64 -9.48 3.41
CA LYS A 201 -1.34 -9.92 2.03
C LYS A 201 -0.20 -9.15 1.36
N SER A 202 0.08 -7.91 1.78
CA SER A 202 0.94 -7.01 1.01
C SER A 202 1.52 -5.84 1.82
N ARG A 203 2.77 -5.46 1.55
CA ARG A 203 3.42 -4.22 2.03
C ARG A 203 3.26 -3.11 1.00
N TRP A 204 2.92 -1.89 1.44
CA TRP A 204 2.61 -0.77 0.54
C TRP A 204 3.58 0.38 0.76
N LEU A 205 4.26 0.79 -0.31
CA LEU A 205 5.12 1.96 -0.35
C LEU A 205 4.60 2.95 -1.39
N ARG A 206 4.80 4.24 -1.16
CA ARG A 206 4.62 5.29 -2.16
C ARG A 206 5.97 5.92 -2.45
N THR A 207 6.25 6.27 -3.70
CA THR A 207 7.53 6.88 -4.08
C THR A 207 7.29 8.15 -4.87
N ASP A 208 8.11 9.17 -4.63
CA ASP A 208 8.29 10.34 -5.50
C ASP A 208 9.65 10.25 -6.21
N GLU A 209 10.23 11.38 -6.64
CA GLU A 209 11.55 11.41 -7.29
C GLU A 209 12.71 10.95 -6.39
N GLU A 210 12.65 11.23 -5.07
CA GLU A 210 13.78 11.07 -4.15
C GLU A 210 13.46 10.17 -2.95
N TYR A 211 12.19 10.07 -2.56
CA TYR A 211 11.76 9.52 -1.29
C TYR A 211 10.74 8.42 -1.43
N ALA A 212 10.80 7.48 -0.50
CA ALA A 212 9.77 6.48 -0.29
C ALA A 212 9.02 6.75 0.99
N TYR A 213 7.73 6.43 0.99
CA TYR A 213 6.82 6.66 2.10
C TYR A 213 6.05 5.40 2.43
N GLU A 214 5.98 5.09 3.72
CA GLU A 214 5.21 3.97 4.23
C GLU A 214 4.24 4.46 5.30
N SER A 215 2.96 4.12 5.15
CA SER A 215 1.96 4.35 6.18
C SER A 215 2.08 3.25 7.23
N LEU A 216 2.05 3.63 8.50
CA LEU A 216 1.89 2.69 9.60
C LEU A 216 0.40 2.66 9.97
N ILE A 217 -0.27 1.53 9.81
CA ILE A 217 -1.69 1.38 10.12
C ILE A 217 -1.87 0.43 11.32
N GLY A 218 -2.65 0.84 12.30
CA GLY A 218 -3.17 -0.02 13.37
C GLY A 218 -4.66 -0.30 13.16
N LYS A 219 -5.30 -1.10 14.01
CA LYS A 219 -6.76 -1.34 13.89
C LYS A 219 -7.59 -0.07 14.04
N GLY A 220 -7.05 0.94 14.74
CA GLY A 220 -7.66 2.27 14.90
C GLY A 220 -7.42 3.24 13.75
N GLY A 221 -6.68 2.84 12.71
CA GLY A 221 -6.31 3.70 11.57
C GLY A 221 -4.82 4.04 11.53
N SER A 222 -4.47 5.11 10.82
CA SER A 222 -3.07 5.54 10.64
C SER A 222 -2.41 5.88 11.98
N ILE A 223 -1.38 5.12 12.33
CA ILE A 223 -0.48 5.36 13.49
C ILE A 223 0.49 6.49 13.16
N GLY A 224 0.96 6.57 11.93
CA GLY A 224 1.92 7.56 11.47
C GLY A 224 2.42 7.23 10.09
N ARG A 225 3.41 7.98 9.63
CA ARG A 225 4.01 7.84 8.31
C ARG A 225 5.50 7.91 8.43
N ILE A 226 6.21 7.14 7.62
CA ILE A 226 7.67 7.12 7.59
C ILE A 226 8.09 7.60 6.21
N LYS A 227 8.99 8.59 6.19
CA LYS A 227 9.70 9.04 4.99
C LYS A 227 11.09 8.43 4.99
N TYR A 228 11.50 7.79 3.91
CA TYR A 228 12.83 7.21 3.72
C TYR A 228 13.58 7.96 2.61
N ASP A 229 14.89 8.08 2.77
CA ASP A 229 15.78 8.38 1.65
C ASP A 229 15.83 7.15 0.74
N ALA A 230 15.41 7.32 -0.51
CA ALA A 230 15.12 6.22 -1.41
C ALA A 230 15.48 6.52 -2.86
N GLU A 231 16.40 7.45 -3.13
CA GLU A 231 16.76 7.88 -4.49
C GLU A 231 17.07 6.69 -5.42
N ALA A 232 17.85 5.72 -4.93
CA ALA A 232 18.19 4.52 -5.69
C ALA A 232 16.96 3.64 -6.02
N LEU A 233 16.03 3.49 -5.07
CA LEU A 233 14.78 2.75 -5.29
C LEU A 233 13.88 3.52 -6.27
N CYS A 234 13.71 4.82 -6.07
CA CYS A 234 12.87 5.68 -6.90
C CYS A 234 13.40 5.68 -8.35
N SER A 235 14.71 5.85 -8.55
CA SER A 235 15.37 5.77 -9.85
C SER A 235 15.17 4.39 -10.51
N ARG A 236 15.27 3.30 -9.74
CA ARG A 236 15.03 1.95 -10.26
C ARG A 236 13.59 1.75 -10.72
N VAL A 237 12.61 2.19 -9.93
CA VAL A 237 11.19 2.10 -10.25
C VAL A 237 10.85 2.93 -11.49
N HIS A 238 11.33 4.17 -11.56
CA HIS A 238 11.17 5.02 -12.74
C HIS A 238 11.82 4.37 -13.98
N GLY A 239 13.03 3.82 -13.83
CA GLY A 239 13.73 3.09 -14.88
C GLY A 239 12.95 1.88 -15.38
N ALA A 240 12.43 1.03 -14.48
CA ALA A 240 11.59 -0.11 -14.84
C ALA A 240 10.34 0.35 -15.60
N MET A 241 9.60 1.31 -15.04
CA MET A 241 8.37 1.84 -15.63
C MET A 241 8.58 2.48 -17.01
N ARG A 242 9.77 3.03 -17.27
CA ARG A 242 10.23 3.52 -18.58
C ARG A 242 10.55 2.36 -19.53
N THR A 243 11.34 1.39 -19.09
CA THR A 243 11.73 0.22 -19.90
C THR A 243 10.52 -0.58 -20.37
N PHE A 244 9.57 -0.84 -19.49
CA PHE A 244 8.36 -1.58 -19.85
C PHE A 244 7.36 -0.79 -20.67
N ARG A 245 7.55 0.53 -20.86
CA ARG A 245 6.76 1.34 -21.80
C ARG A 245 7.47 1.50 -23.16
N ASP A 246 8.67 0.93 -23.34
CA ASP A 246 9.38 1.00 -24.61
C ASP A 246 8.81 -0.04 -25.59
N PHE A 247 7.88 0.41 -26.44
CA PHE A 247 7.18 -0.42 -27.43
C PHE A 247 8.13 -1.15 -28.40
N GLY A 248 9.35 -0.64 -28.61
CA GLY A 248 10.34 -1.30 -29.45
C GLY A 248 10.83 -2.65 -28.91
N ASN A 249 10.59 -2.94 -27.63
CA ASN A 249 10.96 -4.19 -26.99
C ASN A 249 9.81 -5.20 -26.92
N TYR A 250 8.61 -4.82 -27.36
CA TYR A 250 7.44 -5.68 -27.25
C TYR A 250 7.46 -6.74 -28.34
N LYS A 251 7.15 -7.98 -27.95
CA LYS A 251 6.81 -9.02 -28.90
C LYS A 251 5.32 -8.96 -29.21
N LYS A 252 4.97 -9.31 -30.44
CA LYS A 252 3.58 -9.25 -30.92
C LYS A 252 2.67 -10.19 -30.12
N GLU A 253 3.17 -11.39 -29.83
CA GLU A 253 2.45 -12.42 -29.08
C GLU A 253 2.15 -12.05 -27.62
N ASP A 254 2.93 -11.12 -27.06
CA ASP A 254 2.80 -10.69 -25.66
C ASP A 254 1.88 -9.46 -25.53
N PHE A 255 1.52 -8.81 -26.64
CA PHE A 255 0.76 -7.56 -26.66
C PHE A 255 -0.74 -7.80 -26.88
N SER A 256 -1.56 -7.17 -26.03
CA SER A 256 -3.02 -7.19 -26.16
C SER A 256 -3.60 -5.80 -25.93
N ALA A 257 -4.75 -5.52 -26.52
CA ALA A 257 -5.45 -4.25 -26.33
C ALA A 257 -6.97 -4.43 -26.41
N VAL A 258 -7.66 -3.67 -25.58
CA VAL A 258 -9.12 -3.60 -25.52
C VAL A 258 -9.56 -2.15 -25.55
N TRP A 259 -10.69 -1.88 -26.18
CA TRP A 259 -11.33 -0.56 -26.12
C TRP A 259 -12.58 -0.60 -25.23
N PHE A 260 -12.90 0.56 -24.68
CA PHE A 260 -14.04 0.73 -23.78
C PHE A 260 -15.29 1.04 -24.61
N ASN A 261 -16.22 0.09 -24.68
CA ASN A 261 -17.50 0.28 -25.35
C ASN A 261 -18.59 0.60 -24.31
N GLU A 262 -18.89 1.87 -24.14
CA GLU A 262 -19.86 2.30 -23.14
C GLU A 262 -21.30 2.21 -23.67
N MET A 263 -21.94 1.05 -23.50
CA MET A 263 -23.40 1.01 -23.40
C MET A 263 -23.80 1.20 -21.93
N PHE A 264 -24.09 2.45 -21.57
CA PHE A 264 -24.60 2.88 -20.27
C PHE A 264 -25.80 2.05 -19.80
N SER A 265 -25.57 1.10 -18.89
CA SER A 265 -26.61 0.56 -18.00
C SER A 265 -26.04 -0.17 -16.77
N GLY A 266 -25.32 0.56 -15.92
CA GLY A 266 -25.27 0.25 -14.48
C GLY A 266 -24.60 -1.05 -14.02
N GLY A 267 -23.62 -1.58 -14.76
CA GLY A 267 -22.79 -2.69 -14.27
C GLY A 267 -21.83 -3.21 -15.33
N ASP A 268 -20.54 -3.18 -15.00
CA ASP A 268 -19.38 -3.61 -15.77
C ASP A 268 -19.17 -2.92 -17.14
N ALA A 269 -18.04 -2.21 -17.28
CA ALA A 269 -17.60 -1.72 -18.57
C ALA A 269 -17.43 -2.90 -19.53
N ASN A 270 -18.09 -2.86 -20.68
CA ASN A 270 -17.88 -3.87 -21.72
C ASN A 270 -16.57 -3.56 -22.46
N TYR A 271 -15.54 -4.35 -22.13
CA TYR A 271 -14.29 -4.35 -22.87
C TYR A 271 -14.47 -5.14 -24.17
N THR A 272 -14.08 -4.53 -25.28
CA THR A 272 -14.08 -5.20 -26.59
C THR A 272 -12.64 -5.29 -27.09
N ASP A 273 -12.21 -6.47 -27.51
CA ASP A 273 -10.86 -6.68 -28.04
C ASP A 273 -10.63 -5.83 -29.30
N ILE A 274 -9.44 -5.27 -29.42
CA ILE A 274 -8.97 -4.65 -30.66
C ILE A 274 -8.74 -5.74 -31.70
N VAL A 275 -9.35 -5.58 -32.88
CA VAL A 275 -9.38 -6.62 -33.91
C VAL A 275 -8.00 -6.91 -34.50
N ASP A 276 -7.14 -5.90 -34.60
CA ASP A 276 -5.78 -6.00 -35.13
C ASP A 276 -4.79 -5.28 -34.20
N THR A 277 -4.33 -6.01 -33.18
CA THR A 277 -3.36 -5.49 -32.21
C THR A 277 -1.97 -5.30 -32.81
N GLU A 278 -1.64 -6.00 -33.91
CA GLU A 278 -0.37 -5.83 -34.61
C GLU A 278 -0.31 -4.48 -35.32
N LEU A 279 -1.40 -4.09 -36.00
CA LEU A 279 -1.51 -2.76 -36.59
C LEU A 279 -1.40 -1.67 -35.52
N LEU A 280 -2.13 -1.81 -34.41
CA LEU A 280 -2.06 -0.84 -33.31
C LEU A 280 -0.63 -0.70 -32.77
N LEU A 281 0.06 -1.81 -32.48
CA LEU A 281 1.43 -1.79 -31.99
C LEU A 281 2.39 -1.17 -33.02
N ALA A 282 2.21 -1.45 -34.31
CA ALA A 282 3.02 -0.85 -35.38
C ALA A 282 2.88 0.68 -35.41
N GLU A 283 1.68 1.20 -35.26
CA GLU A 283 1.44 2.65 -35.21
C GLU A 283 1.99 3.30 -33.93
N MET A 284 1.95 2.61 -32.80
CA MET A 284 2.58 3.10 -31.56
C MET A 284 4.11 3.23 -31.69
N MET A 285 4.72 2.41 -32.53
CA MET A 285 6.16 2.48 -32.84
C MET A 285 6.48 3.52 -33.93
N ALA A 286 5.49 4.00 -34.69
CA ALA A 286 5.71 4.98 -35.74
C ALA A 286 6.24 6.30 -35.17
N PRO A 287 7.04 7.08 -35.93
CA PRO A 287 7.46 8.42 -35.50
C PRO A 287 6.25 9.34 -35.36
N GLN A 288 6.35 10.32 -34.45
CA GLN A 288 5.29 11.32 -34.31
C GLN A 288 5.19 12.12 -35.60
N ASN A 289 3.98 12.20 -36.15
CA ASN A 289 3.68 12.87 -37.41
C ASN A 289 2.63 13.99 -37.26
N TYR A 290 2.17 14.23 -36.03
CA TYR A 290 1.27 15.32 -35.67
C TYR A 290 1.89 16.19 -34.57
N SER A 291 1.74 17.52 -34.71
CA SER A 291 2.26 18.50 -33.75
C SER A 291 1.09 19.30 -33.20
N PRO A 292 0.53 18.91 -32.04
CA PRO A 292 -0.58 19.64 -31.45
C PRO A 292 -0.13 20.99 -30.91
N ASP A 293 -1.04 21.95 -30.92
CA ASP A 293 -0.85 23.20 -30.20
C ASP A 293 -0.98 23.02 -28.67
N ASN A 294 -0.87 24.12 -27.91
CA ASN A 294 -0.93 24.04 -26.46
C ASN A 294 -2.35 23.73 -25.95
N GLU A 295 -3.39 24.19 -26.64
CA GLU A 295 -4.78 23.96 -26.26
C GLU A 295 -5.14 22.48 -26.46
N GLU A 296 -4.74 21.88 -27.57
CA GLU A 296 -4.91 20.45 -27.83
C GLU A 296 -4.15 19.59 -26.81
N LYS A 297 -2.91 19.95 -26.47
CA LYS A 297 -2.15 19.23 -25.44
C LYS A 297 -2.83 19.27 -24.08
N GLU A 298 -3.33 20.43 -23.67
CA GLU A 298 -4.06 20.57 -22.41
C GLU A 298 -5.37 19.78 -22.43
N TYR A 299 -6.11 19.88 -23.53
CA TYR A 299 -7.36 19.18 -23.75
C TYR A 299 -7.21 17.65 -23.65
N TYR A 300 -6.24 17.05 -24.36
CA TYR A 300 -6.03 15.60 -24.29
C TYR A 300 -5.33 15.17 -23.00
N GLY A 301 -4.44 16.02 -22.46
CA GLY A 301 -3.70 15.74 -21.24
C GLY A 301 -4.59 15.53 -20.01
N LYS A 302 -5.72 16.25 -19.93
CA LYS A 302 -6.68 16.12 -18.81
C LYS A 302 -7.22 14.70 -18.63
N PHE A 303 -7.31 13.90 -19.69
CA PHE A 303 -7.85 12.55 -19.61
C PHE A 303 -6.86 11.59 -18.96
N PHE A 304 -5.56 11.72 -19.22
CA PHE A 304 -4.51 10.88 -18.62
C PHE A 304 -4.32 11.13 -17.11
N THR A 305 -4.87 12.22 -16.59
CA THR A 305 -4.90 12.55 -15.15
C THR A 305 -6.25 12.24 -14.50
N GLY A 306 -7.06 11.38 -15.13
CA GLY A 306 -8.32 10.90 -14.58
C GLY A 306 -9.55 11.76 -14.91
N GLY A 307 -9.43 12.69 -15.86
CA GLY A 307 -10.61 13.31 -16.47
C GLY A 307 -11.49 12.25 -17.15
N THR A 308 -12.78 12.24 -16.83
CA THR A 308 -13.74 11.31 -17.45
C THR A 308 -14.05 11.76 -18.88
N ILE A 309 -13.91 10.83 -19.84
CA ILE A 309 -14.37 11.03 -21.21
C ILE A 309 -15.89 10.97 -21.24
N THR A 310 -16.54 12.04 -21.71
CA THR A 310 -18.00 12.14 -21.83
C THR A 310 -18.42 12.31 -23.29
N PRO A 311 -19.72 12.13 -23.63
CA PRO A 311 -20.20 12.37 -24.99
C PRO A 311 -19.97 13.82 -25.51
N GLU A 312 -19.78 14.79 -24.61
CA GLU A 312 -19.52 16.19 -24.98
C GLU A 312 -18.07 16.41 -25.44
N ASP A 313 -17.16 15.50 -25.12
CA ASP A 313 -15.76 15.54 -25.54
C ASP A 313 -15.57 15.05 -26.99
N GLY A 314 -16.62 14.62 -27.68
CA GLY A 314 -16.56 14.17 -29.07
C GLY A 314 -16.39 12.65 -29.23
N ASP A 315 -15.97 12.21 -30.43
CA ASP A 315 -15.83 10.78 -30.76
C ASP A 315 -14.45 10.25 -30.32
N LEU A 316 -14.28 10.18 -29.00
CA LEU A 316 -13.08 9.69 -28.33
C LEU A 316 -13.24 8.23 -27.90
N ILE A 317 -12.27 7.40 -28.26
CA ILE A 317 -12.18 6.01 -27.80
C ILE A 317 -11.01 5.88 -26.83
N ALA A 318 -11.30 5.48 -25.59
CA ALA A 318 -10.27 5.00 -24.68
C ALA A 318 -9.86 3.57 -25.07
N ILE A 319 -8.57 3.28 -24.93
CA ILE A 319 -7.99 1.97 -25.18
C ILE A 319 -7.08 1.64 -24.00
N SER A 320 -7.21 0.43 -23.46
CA SER A 320 -6.26 -0.13 -22.51
C SER A 320 -5.46 -1.21 -23.21
N TYR A 321 -4.15 -1.20 -23.01
CA TYR A 321 -3.25 -2.18 -23.59
C TYR A 321 -2.39 -2.82 -22.51
N SER A 322 -1.88 -4.00 -22.82
CA SER A 322 -0.95 -4.71 -21.96
C SER A 322 0.13 -5.44 -22.75
N SER A 323 1.29 -5.58 -22.13
CA SER A 323 2.34 -6.52 -22.53
C SER A 323 2.54 -7.52 -21.41
N LYS A 324 2.29 -8.80 -21.67
CA LYS A 324 2.31 -9.85 -20.65
C LYS A 324 3.25 -10.99 -21.06
N THR A 325 4.13 -11.34 -20.13
CA THR A 325 5.05 -12.49 -20.22
C THR A 325 4.92 -13.36 -18.98
N GLU A 326 5.74 -14.41 -18.87
CA GLU A 326 5.85 -15.18 -17.62
C GLU A 326 6.50 -14.40 -16.47
N GLN A 327 7.24 -13.32 -16.77
CA GLN A 327 7.99 -12.55 -15.76
C GLN A 327 7.28 -11.26 -15.33
N TYR A 328 6.40 -10.71 -16.16
CA TYR A 328 5.74 -9.45 -15.88
C TYR A 328 4.44 -9.28 -16.67
N GLU A 329 3.59 -8.36 -16.20
CA GLU A 329 2.47 -7.79 -16.94
C GLU A 329 2.51 -6.27 -16.81
N TYR A 330 2.77 -5.58 -17.93
CA TYR A 330 2.67 -4.13 -18.02
C TYR A 330 1.31 -3.75 -18.59
N LYS A 331 0.64 -2.76 -17.99
CA LYS A 331 -0.64 -2.21 -18.45
C LYS A 331 -0.54 -0.71 -18.53
N ASP A 332 -1.16 -0.15 -19.56
CA ASP A 332 -1.26 1.29 -19.71
C ASP A 332 -2.44 1.62 -20.64
N VAL A 333 -2.59 2.90 -20.96
CA VAL A 333 -3.77 3.44 -21.60
C VAL A 333 -3.41 4.41 -22.72
N MET A 334 -4.30 4.54 -23.71
CA MET A 334 -4.19 5.48 -24.82
C MET A 334 -5.57 5.95 -25.25
N LEU A 335 -5.60 7.04 -26.01
CA LEU A 335 -6.80 7.66 -26.54
C LEU A 335 -6.74 7.65 -28.07
N TYR A 336 -7.85 7.35 -28.72
CA TYR A 336 -8.00 7.51 -30.16
C TYR A 336 -9.15 8.48 -30.45
N ASP A 337 -8.83 9.61 -31.07
CA ASP A 337 -9.81 10.57 -31.56
C ASP A 337 -10.19 10.20 -33.00
N ARG A 338 -11.42 9.71 -33.17
CA ARG A 338 -11.93 9.27 -34.47
C ARG A 338 -12.22 10.42 -35.42
N SER A 339 -12.50 11.61 -34.91
CA SER A 339 -12.77 12.79 -35.71
C SER A 339 -11.48 13.32 -36.33
N ALA A 340 -10.40 13.33 -35.54
CA ALA A 340 -9.08 13.77 -35.98
C ALA A 340 -8.24 12.67 -36.66
N LYS A 341 -8.65 11.40 -36.54
CA LYS A 341 -7.86 10.20 -36.90
C LYS A 341 -6.50 10.23 -36.18
N LEU A 342 -6.56 10.41 -34.86
CA LEU A 342 -5.40 10.75 -34.04
C LEU A 342 -5.27 9.80 -32.86
N LEU A 343 -4.19 9.02 -32.86
CA LEU A 343 -3.79 8.16 -31.74
C LEU A 343 -2.89 8.94 -30.78
N ILE A 344 -3.22 8.89 -29.49
CA ILE A 344 -2.59 9.70 -28.44
C ILE A 344 -2.23 8.79 -27.28
N PHE A 345 -0.95 8.76 -26.92
CA PHE A 345 -0.42 7.90 -25.86
C PHE A 345 0.84 8.52 -25.28
N LYS A 346 1.30 8.01 -24.13
CA LYS A 346 2.59 8.41 -23.57
C LYS A 346 3.67 7.44 -23.98
N ASP A 347 4.86 7.96 -24.27
CA ASP A 347 6.04 7.15 -24.52
C ASP A 347 6.80 6.80 -23.24
N LYS A 348 7.93 6.12 -23.41
CA LYS A 348 8.83 5.71 -22.34
C LYS A 348 9.30 6.87 -21.45
N ASP A 349 9.38 8.09 -21.99
CA ASP A 349 9.81 9.29 -21.26
C ASP A 349 8.61 10.01 -20.62
N ASN A 350 7.47 9.34 -20.53
CA ASN A 350 6.18 9.89 -20.07
C ASN A 350 5.71 11.12 -20.87
N SER A 351 6.20 11.27 -22.10
CA SER A 351 5.83 12.37 -22.99
C SER A 351 4.65 11.98 -23.87
N MET A 352 3.66 12.86 -24.01
CA MET A 352 2.53 12.61 -24.91
C MET A 352 3.00 12.62 -26.37
N ARG A 353 2.64 11.58 -27.09
CA ARG A 353 2.88 11.38 -28.52
C ARG A 353 1.57 11.35 -29.27
N PHE A 354 1.63 11.85 -30.49
CA PHE A 354 0.47 12.06 -31.37
C PHE A 354 0.76 11.46 -32.74
N VAL A 355 0.01 10.43 -33.11
CA VAL A 355 0.18 9.72 -34.38
C VAL A 355 -1.13 9.81 -35.17
N LYS A 356 -1.11 10.58 -36.25
CA LYS A 356 -2.22 10.74 -37.17
C LYS A 356 -2.26 9.57 -38.14
N GLN A 357 -3.27 8.72 -37.99
CA GLN A 357 -3.49 7.52 -38.78
C GLN A 357 -4.97 7.11 -38.69
N ASP A 358 -5.56 6.63 -39.79
CA ASP A 358 -6.92 6.09 -39.78
C ASP A 358 -6.91 4.66 -39.21
N LEU A 359 -7.47 4.52 -38.01
CA LEU A 359 -7.54 3.27 -37.25
C LEU A 359 -8.98 2.81 -37.01
N ASP A 360 -9.97 3.37 -37.70
CA ASP A 360 -11.38 3.03 -37.47
C ASP A 360 -11.67 1.53 -37.66
N SER A 361 -10.89 0.85 -38.51
CA SER A 361 -11.00 -0.60 -38.73
C SER A 361 -10.68 -1.46 -37.49
N LEU A 362 -10.02 -0.90 -36.47
CA LEU A 362 -9.70 -1.57 -35.21
C LEU A 362 -10.92 -1.77 -34.30
N PHE A 363 -11.97 -0.96 -34.48
CA PHE A 363 -13.13 -0.88 -33.60
C PHE A 363 -14.36 -1.40 -34.35
N LYS A 364 -14.75 -2.65 -34.09
CA LYS A 364 -15.89 -3.32 -34.74
C LYS A 364 -17.01 -3.62 -33.76
#